data_AF-A0A3S5AIQ9-F1
#
_entry.id   AF-A0A3S5AIQ9-F1
#
_cell.length_a   1.000
_cell.length_b   1.000
_cell.length_c   1.000
_cell.angle_alpha   90.00
_cell.angle_beta   90.00
_cell.angle_gamma   90.00
#
_symmetry.space_group_name_H-M   'P 1'
#
loop_
_entity.id
_entity.type
_entity.pdbx_description
1 polymer ?
#
loop_
_entity_poly.entity_id
_entity_poly.type
_entity_poly.pdbx_seq_one_letter_code
_entity_poly.pdbx_strand_id
1 'polypeptide(L)' 'MLGAYVVQSEAGDYDPTSHQGIDYISSMPFAPQTLQTPDMLHGIAALHRLHK' A
#
# COMPACT_ATOMS: atom_id res chain seq x y z
N MET A 1 4.47 8.86 1.61
CA MET A 1 3.56 9.82 0.94
C MET A 1 3.20 9.34 -0.47
N LEU A 2 4.09 9.40 -1.49
CA LEU A 2 3.72 9.00 -2.86
C LEU A 2 3.14 7.58 -2.97
N GLY A 3 3.72 6.58 -2.30
CA GLY A 3 3.20 5.21 -2.34
C GLY A 3 1.76 5.07 -1.85
N ALA A 4 1.35 5.83 -0.83
CA ALA A 4 -0.03 5.78 -0.32
C ALA A 4 -1.04 6.39 -1.31
N TYR A 5 -0.65 7.42 -2.06
CA TYR A 5 -1.49 7.99 -3.12
C TYR A 5 -1.65 7.04 -4.32
N VAL A 6 -0.60 6.29 -4.66
CA VAL A 6 -0.69 5.24 -5.68
C VAL A 6 -1.67 4.15 -5.24
N VAL A 7 -1.63 3.74 -3.97
CA VAL A 7 -2.61 2.80 -3.43
C VAL A 7 -4.02 3.38 -3.52
N GLN A 8 -4.24 4.63 -3.11
CA GLN A 8 -5.57 5.27 -3.18
C GLN A 8 -6.11 5.32 -4.62
N SER A 9 -5.27 5.62 -5.61
CA SER A 9 -5.71 5.70 -7.00
C SER A 9 -6.07 4.34 -7.61
N GLU A 10 -5.40 3.27 -7.19
CA GLU A 10 -5.58 1.92 -7.73
C GLU A 10 -6.61 1.10 -6.95
N ALA A 11 -6.57 1.17 -5.61
CA ALA A 11 -7.38 0.36 -4.71
C ALA A 11 -8.60 1.12 -4.13
N GLY A 12 -8.67 2.45 -4.32
CA GLY A 12 -9.71 3.29 -3.72
C GLY A 12 -9.50 3.52 -2.23
N ASP A 13 -10.58 3.91 -1.53
CA ASP A 13 -10.53 4.18 -0.10
C ASP A 13 -10.21 2.93 0.71
N TYR A 14 -9.56 3.10 1.86
CA TYR A 14 -9.25 1.98 2.73
C TYR A 14 -10.53 1.25 3.24
N ASP A 15 -10.73 0.01 2.81
CA ASP A 15 -11.69 -0.95 3.35
C ASP A 15 -11.00 -2.09 4.15
N PRO A 16 -11.29 -2.25 5.47
CA PRO A 16 -10.66 -3.28 6.29
C PRO A 16 -11.07 -4.70 5.94
N THR A 17 -12.11 -4.93 5.13
CA THR A 17 -12.50 -6.28 4.70
C THR A 17 -11.66 -6.77 3.54
N SER A 18 -11.27 -5.87 2.63
CA SER A 18 -10.47 -6.16 1.44
C SER A 18 -8.97 -5.84 1.59
N HIS A 19 -8.61 -4.83 2.39
CA HIS A 19 -7.23 -4.38 2.57
C HIS A 19 -6.54 -5.02 3.79
N GLN A 20 -6.39 -6.34 3.72
CA GLN A 20 -5.72 -7.12 4.77
C GLN A 20 -4.20 -7.07 4.62
N GLY A 21 -3.51 -6.65 5.68
CA GLY A 21 -2.04 -6.67 5.75
C GLY A 21 -1.39 -5.85 4.63
N ILE A 22 -0.46 -6.47 3.90
CA ILE A 22 0.23 -5.87 2.75
C ILE A 22 -0.08 -6.59 1.43
N ASP A 23 -0.88 -7.66 1.47
CA ASP A 23 -1.08 -8.53 0.31
C ASP A 23 -1.73 -7.77 -0.86
N TYR A 24 -2.70 -6.91 -0.54
CA TYR A 24 -3.42 -6.08 -1.51
C TYR A 24 -2.56 -5.01 -2.20
N ILE A 25 -1.36 -4.73 -1.67
CA ILE A 25 -0.40 -3.78 -2.28
C ILE A 25 0.90 -4.45 -2.72
N SER A 26 1.06 -5.75 -2.47
CA SER A 26 2.30 -6.49 -2.74
C SER A 26 2.67 -6.53 -4.23
N SER A 27 1.66 -6.51 -5.10
CA SER A 27 1.82 -6.51 -6.56
C SER A 27 2.05 -5.11 -7.15
N MET A 28 1.92 -4.04 -6.35
CA MET A 28 2.10 -2.68 -6.83
C MET A 28 3.60 -2.34 -6.92
N PRO A 29 4.06 -1.71 -8.01
CA PRO A 29 5.48 -1.46 -8.26
C PRO A 29 5.95 -0.15 -7.60
N PHE A 30 5.94 -0.07 -6.27
CA PHE A 30 6.40 1.13 -5.56
C PHE A 30 7.91 1.35 -5.66
N ALA A 31 8.66 0.27 -5.87
CA ALA A 31 10.10 0.26 -6.09
C ALA A 31 10.45 -0.93 -7.01
N PRO A 32 11.68 -1.00 -7.58
CA PRO A 32 12.18 -2.22 -8.19
C PRO A 32 12.00 -3.41 -7.23
N GLN A 33 11.62 -4.59 -7.74
CA GLN A 33 11.30 -5.76 -6.90
C GLN A 33 12.43 -6.15 -5.94
N THR A 34 13.70 -5.92 -6.32
CA THR A 34 14.88 -6.18 -5.47
C THR A 34 15.03 -5.20 -4.30
N LEU A 35 14.34 -4.06 -4.34
CA LEU A 35 14.37 -3.00 -3.33
C LEU A 35 13.03 -2.84 -2.58
N GLN A 36 11.96 -3.49 -3.05
CA GLN A 36 10.65 -3.49 -2.40
C GLN A 36 10.68 -4.42 -1.18
N THR A 37 10.80 -3.83 0.00
CA THR A 37 10.84 -4.59 1.26
C THR A 37 9.47 -4.68 1.91
N PRO A 38 9.20 -5.73 2.72
CA PRO A 38 7.97 -5.82 3.50
C PRO A 38 7.73 -4.63 4.42
N ASP A 39 8.79 -4.09 5.05
CA ASP A 39 8.67 -2.92 5.94
C ASP A 39 8.19 -1.67 5.20
N MET A 40 8.63 -1.48 3.95
CA MET A 40 8.15 -0.41 3.09
C MET A 40 6.66 -0.55 2.82
N LEU A 41 6.21 -1.77 2.50
CA LEU A 41 4.79 -2.06 2.25
C LEU A 41 3.95 -1.84 3.52
N HIS A 42 4.42 -2.26 4.69
CA HIS A 42 3.76 -1.98 5.96
C HIS A 42 3.61 -0.48 6.23
N GLY A 43 4.66 0.30 5.94
CA GLY A 43 4.63 1.76 6.04
C GLY A 43 3.61 2.39 5.09
N ILE A 44 3.52 1.90 3.85
CA ILE A 44 2.54 2.36 2.85
C ILE A 44 1.12 2.00 3.29
N ALA A 45 0.87 0.76 3.72
CA ALA A 45 -0.45 0.32 4.20
C ALA A 45 -0.87 1.06 5.49
N ALA A 46 0.07 1.39 6.38
CA ALA A 46 -0.21 2.23 7.54
C ALA A 46 -0.62 3.65 7.13
N LEU A 47 0.08 4.25 6.15
CA LEU A 47 -0.28 5.57 5.64
C LEU A 47 -1.62 5.57 4.89
N HIS A 48 -1.93 4.51 4.12
CA HIS A 48 -3.22 4.37 3.44
C HIS A 48 -4.38 4.33 4.44
N ARG A 49 -4.22 3.62 5.57
CA ARG A 49 -5.22 3.59 6.65
C ARG A 49 -5.51 4.96 7.29
N LEU A 50 -4.55 5.88 7.24
CA LEU A 50 -4.69 7.21 7.84
C LEU A 50 -5.36 8.23 6.92
N HIS A 51 -5.41 7.97 5.61
CA HIS A 51 -6.03 8.84 4.62
C HIS A 51 -7.32 8.20 4.12
N LYS A 52 -8.46 8.83 4.41
CA LYS A 52 -9.77 8.48 3.85
C LYS A 52 -10.11 9.44 2.74
#